data_AF-A0A061NGW2-F1
#
_entry.id   AF-A0A061NGW2-F1
#
_cell.length_a   1.000
_cell.length_b   1.000
_cell.length_c   1.000
_cell.angle_alpha   90.00
_cell.angle_beta   90.00
_cell.angle_gamma   90.00
#
_symmetry.space_group_name_H-M   'P 1'
#
loop_
_entity.id
_entity.type
_entity.pdbx_description
1 polymer ?
#
loop_
_entity_poly.entity_id
_entity_poly.type
_entity_poly.pdbx_seq_one_letter_code
_entity_poly.pdbx_strand_id
1 'polypeptide(L)' 'MSVLEAIGAASPGDVLVIDGKGERNAAIAGDFIIGLAKTKKLSGIVVNGVIRDLSDIQALDFPVFC' A
#
# COMPACT_ATOMS: atom_id res chain seq x y z
N MET A 1 7.15 -7.08 -11.06
CA MET A 1 5.86 -6.42 -10.92
C MET A 1 6.02 -5.27 -9.95
N SER A 2 5.66 -4.07 -10.38
CA SER A 2 5.60 -2.87 -9.54
C SER A 2 4.35 -2.90 -8.64
N VAL A 3 4.34 -2.07 -7.60
CA VAL A 3 3.16 -1.92 -6.73
C VAL A 3 1.94 -1.43 -7.51
N LEU A 4 2.15 -0.56 -8.50
CA LEU A 4 1.07 -0.03 -9.34
C LEU A 4 0.44 -1.12 -10.22
N GLU A 5 1.27 -1.97 -10.82
CA GLU A 5 0.78 -3.13 -11.60
C GLU A 5 -0.01 -4.11 -10.71
N ALA A 6 0.47 -4.35 -9.48
CA ALA A 6 -0.19 -5.23 -8.53
C ALA A 6 -1.58 -4.71 -8.14
N ILE A 7 -1.71 -3.40 -7.85
CA ILE A 7 -3.01 -2.76 -7.59
C ILE A 7 -3.91 -2.87 -8.83
N GLY A 8 -3.37 -2.70 -10.03
CA GLY A 8 -4.12 -2.83 -11.28
C GLY A 8 -4.75 -4.22 -11.47
N ALA A 9 -3.97 -5.27 -11.15
CA ALA A 9 -4.35 -6.67 -11.30
C ALA A 9 -5.26 -7.21 -10.17
N ALA A 10 -5.27 -6.56 -9.01
CA ALA A 10 -6.05 -7.01 -7.86
C ALA A 10 -7.56 -6.78 -8.01
N SER A 11 -8.35 -7.62 -7.36
CA SER A 11 -9.81 -7.54 -7.31
C SER A 11 -10.30 -6.81 -6.07
N PRO A 12 -11.50 -6.18 -6.10
CA PRO A 12 -12.12 -5.65 -4.89
C PRO A 12 -12.20 -6.70 -3.77
N GLY A 13 -11.79 -6.32 -2.56
CA GLY A 13 -11.72 -7.20 -1.39
C GLY A 13 -10.37 -7.91 -1.20
N ASP A 14 -9.45 -7.85 -2.18
CA ASP A 14 -8.12 -8.44 -2.01
C ASP A 14 -7.27 -7.64 -1.01
N VAL A 15 -6.32 -8.34 -0.38
CA VAL A 15 -5.26 -7.73 0.43
C VAL A 15 -3.95 -7.82 -0.35
N LEU A 16 -3.29 -6.68 -0.52
CA LEU A 16 -2.00 -6.64 -1.20
C LEU A 16 -0.88 -6.80 -0.18
N VAL A 17 -0.07 -7.85 -0.34
CA VAL A 17 1.11 -8.12 0.50
C VAL A 17 2.38 -7.84 -0.31
N ILE A 18 3.24 -6.95 0.21
CA ILE A 18 4.45 -6.48 -0.47
C ILE A 18 5.68 -6.84 0.37
N ASP A 19 6.53 -7.73 -0.15
CA ASP A 19 7.82 -8.01 0.45
C ASP A 19 8.89 -7.03 -0.06
N GLY A 20 9.16 -5.99 0.73
CA GLY A 20 10.25 -5.04 0.50
C GLY A 20 11.59 -5.47 1.09
N LYS A 21 11.70 -6.73 1.54
CA LYS A 21 12.90 -7.28 2.19
C LYS A 21 13.34 -6.54 3.45
N GLY A 22 12.42 -5.80 4.08
CA GLY A 22 12.71 -4.99 5.26
C GLY A 22 13.60 -3.77 4.98
N GLU A 23 13.74 -3.35 3.71
CA GLU A 23 14.48 -2.14 3.34
C GLU A 23 13.83 -0.90 3.98
N ARG A 24 14.67 -0.01 4.54
CA ARG A 24 14.25 1.18 5.29
C ARG A 24 14.71 2.50 4.66
N ASN A 25 15.61 2.45 3.69
CA ASN A 25 16.16 3.63 3.05
C ASN A 25 15.28 4.14 1.90
N ALA A 26 14.33 3.33 1.42
CA ALA A 26 13.42 3.69 0.33
C ALA A 26 11.99 3.27 0.67
N ALA A 27 11.07 4.23 0.65
CA ALA A 27 9.65 3.96 0.88
C ALA A 27 9.02 3.25 -0.32
N ILE A 28 8.23 2.22 -0.04
CA ILE A 28 7.56 1.40 -1.03
C ILE A 28 6.29 2.09 -1.56
N ALA A 29 5.57 2.77 -0.66
CA ALA A 29 4.34 3.46 -0.97
C ALA A 29 4.23 4.75 -0.15
N GLY A 30 3.52 5.73 -0.72
CA GLY A 30 3.06 6.93 -0.04
C GLY A 30 1.54 7.05 -0.15
N ASP A 31 1.00 8.17 0.29
CA ASP A 31 -0.43 8.49 0.30
C ASP A 31 -1.12 8.20 -1.04
N PHE A 32 -0.51 8.58 -2.15
CA PHE A 32 -1.07 8.41 -3.50
C PHE A 32 -1.30 6.94 -3.84
N ILE A 33 -0.31 6.07 -3.59
CA ILE A 33 -0.40 4.64 -3.89
C ILE A 33 -1.43 3.97 -2.99
N ILE A 34 -1.50 4.36 -1.72
CA ILE A 34 -2.48 3.86 -0.75
C ILE A 34 -3.90 4.32 -1.15
N GLY A 35 -4.04 5.56 -1.60
CA GLY A 35 -5.30 6.11 -2.12
C GLY A 35 -5.80 5.36 -3.37
N LEU A 36 -4.89 4.95 -4.26
CA LEU A 36 -5.24 4.08 -5.40
C LEU A 36 -5.75 2.71 -4.94
N ALA A 37 -5.07 2.10 -3.96
CA ALA A 37 -5.51 0.82 -3.38
C ALA A 37 -6.91 0.91 -2.75
N LYS A 38 -7.18 1.99 -2.01
CA LYS A 38 -8.51 2.29 -1.47
C LYS A 38 -9.55 2.47 -2.58
N THR A 39 -9.21 3.23 -3.62
CA THR A 39 -10.11 3.48 -4.77
C THR A 39 -10.43 2.19 -5.53
N LYS A 40 -9.46 1.27 -5.61
CA LYS A 40 -9.62 -0.08 -6.17
C LYS A 40 -10.46 -1.00 -5.28
N LYS A 41 -10.85 -0.54 -4.08
CA LYS A 41 -11.62 -1.28 -3.07
C LYS A 41 -10.89 -2.52 -2.55
N LEU A 42 -9.57 -2.43 -2.41
CA LEU A 42 -8.81 -3.42 -1.66
C LEU A 42 -9.23 -3.39 -0.19
N SER A 43 -9.02 -4.50 0.53
CA SER A 43 -9.31 -4.57 1.97
C SER A 43 -8.16 -4.06 2.83
N GLY A 44 -6.95 -3.98 2.29
CA GLY A 44 -5.79 -3.44 2.99
C GLY A 44 -4.48 -3.70 2.26
N ILE A 45 -3.40 -3.14 2.81
CA ILE A 45 -2.03 -3.39 2.36
C ILE A 45 -1.17 -3.85 3.54
N VAL A 46 -0.35 -4.86 3.32
CA VAL A 46 0.73 -5.30 4.23
C VAL A 46 2.07 -5.12 3.54
N VAL A 47 3.04 -4.52 4.22
CA VAL A 47 4.37 -4.21 3.71
C VAL A 47 5.43 -4.78 4.63
N ASN A 48 6.45 -5.43 4.10
CA ASN A 48 7.70 -5.70 4.83
C ASN A 48 8.73 -4.65 4.41
N GLY A 49 8.71 -3.48 5.04
CA GLY A 49 9.51 -2.32 4.63
C GLY A 49 8.92 -1.02 5.18
N VAL A 50 9.24 0.12 4.56
CA VAL A 50 8.75 1.43 5.01
C VAL A 50 7.80 2.08 4.00
N ILE A 51 6.86 2.85 4.53
CA ILE A 51 5.96 3.74 3.78
C ILE A 51 6.24 5.19 4.19
N ARG A 52 5.75 6.15 3.40
CA ARG A 52 5.84 7.60 3.69
C ARG A 52 4.45 8.23 3.73
N ASP A 53 4.38 9.51 4.09
CA ASP A 53 3.14 10.31 4.14
C ASP A 53 2.11 9.81 5.18
N LEU A 54 2.59 9.42 6.38
CA LEU A 54 1.78 8.78 7.43
C LEU A 54 0.53 9.59 7.83
N SER A 55 0.65 10.92 7.94
CA SER A 55 -0.48 11.78 8.32
C SER A 55 -1.62 11.70 7.31
N ASP A 56 -1.30 11.72 6.02
CA ASP A 56 -2.27 11.63 4.93
C ASP A 56 -2.87 10.22 4.85
N ILE A 57 -2.04 9.18 5.03
CA ILE A 57 -2.50 7.78 5.08
C ILE A 57 -3.48 7.54 6.24
N GLN A 58 -3.22 8.11 7.42
CA GLN A 58 -4.15 8.00 8.55
C GLN A 58 -5.51 8.63 8.25
N ALA A 59 -5.52 9.76 7.52
CA ALA A 59 -6.75 10.40 7.08
C ALA A 59 -7.52 9.59 6.01
N LEU A 60 -6.86 8.67 5.31
CA LEU A 60 -7.52 7.80 4.33
C LEU A 60 -8.39 6.72 4.97
N ASP A 61 -8.31 6.45 6.28
CA ASP A 61 -9.10 5.39 6.95
C ASP A 61 -9.07 4.06 6.15
N PHE A 62 -7.87 3.64 5.79
CA PHE A 62 -7.59 2.44 5.00
C PHE A 62 -6.57 1.58 5.75
N PRO A 63 -6.79 0.27 5.91
CA PRO A 63 -5.87 -0.58 6.66
C PRO A 63 -4.49 -0.71 5.98
N VAL A 64 -3.44 -0.31 6.68
CA VAL A 64 -2.04 -0.41 6.23
C VAL A 64 -1.19 -0.93 7.39
N PHE A 65 -0.40 -1.96 7.12
CA PHE A 65 0.53 -2.56 8.07
C PHE A 65 1.92 -2.60 7.44
N CYS A 66 2.96 -2.16 8.16
CA CYS A 66 4.33 -2.09 7.67
C CYS A 66 5.36 -2.44 8.75
#